data_AF-A0A8T2SLF3-F1
#
_entry.id   AF-A0A8T2SLF3-F1
#
_cell.length_a   1.000
_cell.length_b   1.000
_cell.length_c   1.000
_cell.angle_alpha   90.00
_cell.angle_beta   90.00
_cell.angle_gamma   90.00
#
_symmetry.space_group_name_H-M   'P 1'
#
loop_
_entity.id
_entity.type
_entity.pdbx_description
1 polymer ?
#
loop_
_entity_poly.entity_id
_entity_poly.type
_entity_poly.pdbx_seq_one_letter_code
_entity_poly.pdbx_strand_id
1 'polypeptide(L)'
;MRNFRDEFSDYLGDVIVEIQVGLGPAGELRYPAYPEMNNTWQFPGIGEFQCYDKYMLANLQACARQVGQVDWGKGGPHDAGHYKQFPYDTGFFHKDGSWNTPYGEFFLEWYSGNLLQHGERILSAAESIFRGTGAKLSGKVAGIHWHYGSSSHPAELTAGYYNTRMRDGYLPIACMFGRHGVTLNFTCFEMRDEEQCPFSARCSPEGLLRQVTLAARNANVPLAGENALMRFDEGAHNQVVKNSRLTCLQDNLADIYEPMCSFTFLRMSEQLFQSDNWHHFVQFVQQMAEGRSFHPWEETNYAIESQVHATQLLIHEAEAAMMFK
;
A
#
# COMPACT_ATOMS: atom_id res chain seq x y z
N MET A 1 17.06 17.68 -6.25
CA MET A 1 17.88 16.55 -5.75
C MET A 1 19.36 16.91 -5.62
N ARG A 2 20.12 17.23 -6.70
CA ARG A 2 21.56 17.59 -6.57
C ARG A 2 21.84 18.71 -5.56
N ASN A 3 21.14 19.84 -5.68
CA ASN A 3 21.30 20.94 -4.73
C ASN A 3 21.01 20.54 -3.28
N PHE A 4 20.01 19.66 -3.05
CA PHE A 4 19.71 19.16 -1.71
C PHE A 4 20.86 18.29 -1.18
N ARG A 5 21.40 17.40 -2.01
CA ARG A 5 22.55 16.57 -1.64
C ARG A 5 23.76 17.43 -1.27
N ASP A 6 24.05 18.45 -2.08
CA ASP A 6 25.25 19.27 -1.90
C ASP A 6 25.12 20.13 -0.62
N GLU A 7 23.98 20.79 -0.44
CA GLU A 7 23.69 21.63 0.73
C GLU A 7 23.65 20.84 2.04
N PHE A 8 23.05 19.64 2.04
CA PHE A 8 22.89 18.82 3.24
C PHE A 8 23.89 17.66 3.31
N SER A 9 25.02 17.77 2.61
CA SER A 9 26.00 16.69 2.49
C SER A 9 26.52 16.19 3.85
N ASP A 10 26.72 17.09 4.80
CA ASP A 10 27.17 16.75 6.17
C ASP A 10 26.12 16.01 7.01
N TYR A 11 24.85 16.01 6.60
CA TYR A 11 23.74 15.37 7.33
C TYR A 11 23.32 14.02 6.73
N LEU A 12 23.72 13.72 5.49
CA LEU A 12 23.31 12.50 4.80
C LEU A 12 23.98 11.26 5.40
N GLY A 13 23.17 10.22 5.61
CA GLY A 13 23.63 8.94 6.19
C GLY A 13 23.66 8.92 7.72
N ASP A 14 23.39 10.04 8.39
CA ASP A 14 23.29 10.13 9.85
C ASP A 14 21.97 10.78 10.28
N VAL A 15 21.84 12.10 10.16
CA VAL A 15 20.60 12.81 10.48
C VAL A 15 19.53 12.56 9.40
N ILE A 16 19.93 12.57 8.13
CA ILE A 16 19.09 12.26 6.99
C ILE A 16 19.41 10.83 6.54
N VAL A 17 18.70 9.87 7.13
CA VAL A 17 18.87 8.43 6.86
C VAL A 17 18.10 7.95 5.62
N GLU A 18 17.11 8.71 5.17
CA GLU A 18 16.21 8.31 4.07
C GLU A 18 15.79 9.52 3.22
N ILE A 19 15.78 9.33 1.90
CA ILE A 19 15.24 10.26 0.91
C ILE A 19 14.03 9.60 0.25
N GLN A 20 12.83 10.04 0.63
CA GLN A 20 11.61 9.65 -0.07
C GLN A 20 11.43 10.48 -1.33
N VAL A 21 11.52 9.84 -2.48
CA VAL A 21 11.42 10.48 -3.79
C VAL A 21 9.95 10.59 -4.17
N GLY A 22 9.44 11.82 -4.27
CA GLY A 22 8.06 12.08 -4.70
C GLY A 22 7.85 11.77 -6.18
N LEU A 23 6.84 10.96 -6.50
CA LEU A 23 6.58 10.43 -7.85
C LEU A 23 5.21 10.83 -8.44
N GLY A 24 4.49 11.73 -7.76
CA GLY A 24 3.15 12.13 -8.17
C GLY A 24 2.38 12.86 -7.07
N PRO A 25 1.04 12.91 -7.15
CA PRO A 25 0.19 13.53 -6.15
C PRO A 25 0.44 12.94 -4.76
N ALA A 26 0.51 13.80 -3.73
CA ALA A 26 0.89 13.41 -2.37
C ALA A 26 2.27 12.71 -2.26
N GLY A 27 3.14 12.85 -3.26
CA GLY A 27 4.44 12.17 -3.33
C GLY A 27 4.35 10.72 -3.83
N GLU A 28 3.16 10.22 -4.12
CA GLU A 28 2.92 8.81 -4.45
C GLU A 28 3.11 8.54 -5.96
N LEU A 29 3.61 7.36 -6.31
CA LEU A 29 3.68 6.90 -7.70
C LEU A 29 2.28 6.55 -8.20
N ARG A 30 1.51 7.55 -8.64
CA ARG A 30 0.18 7.36 -9.23
C ARG A 30 -0.28 8.58 -10.01
N TYR A 31 -1.42 8.42 -10.67
CA TYR A 31 -2.19 9.53 -11.23
C TYR A 31 -3.14 10.15 -10.19
N PRO A 32 -3.57 11.42 -10.36
CA PRO A 32 -4.53 12.10 -9.49
C PRO A 32 -5.99 11.67 -9.77
N ALA A 33 -6.28 10.37 -9.70
CA ALA A 33 -7.56 9.81 -10.13
C ALA A 33 -8.76 10.07 -9.20
N TYR A 34 -8.51 10.49 -7.96
CA TYR A 34 -9.51 10.74 -6.92
C TYR A 34 -9.32 12.11 -6.24
N PRO A 35 -9.43 13.23 -6.98
CA PRO A 35 -9.26 14.55 -6.40
C PRO A 35 -10.48 14.92 -5.52
N GLU A 36 -10.26 15.05 -4.21
CA GLU A 36 -11.33 15.44 -3.26
C GLU A 36 -11.71 16.92 -3.35
N MET A 37 -10.83 17.75 -3.93
CA MET A 37 -11.08 19.19 -4.09
C MET A 37 -12.37 19.44 -4.88
N ASN A 38 -13.12 20.47 -4.46
CA ASN A 38 -14.36 20.90 -5.10
C ASN A 38 -15.44 19.81 -5.24
N ASN A 39 -15.38 18.75 -4.41
CA ASN A 39 -16.31 17.62 -4.48
C ASN A 39 -16.29 16.96 -5.87
N THR A 40 -15.15 16.95 -6.56
CA THR A 40 -14.98 16.26 -7.86
C THR A 40 -15.11 14.76 -7.67
N TRP A 41 -14.36 14.21 -6.73
CA TRP A 41 -14.46 12.82 -6.30
C TRP A 41 -14.94 12.72 -4.85
N GLN A 42 -15.56 11.60 -4.52
CA GLN A 42 -15.92 11.24 -3.15
C GLN A 42 -15.77 9.72 -2.99
N PHE A 43 -15.19 9.29 -1.87
CA PHE A 43 -15.12 7.88 -1.52
C PHE A 43 -16.52 7.24 -1.48
N PRO A 44 -16.74 6.05 -2.06
CA PRO A 44 -15.75 5.15 -2.67
C PRO A 44 -15.76 5.18 -4.21
N GLY A 45 -15.94 6.32 -4.88
CA GLY A 45 -16.08 6.38 -6.33
C GLY A 45 -14.88 5.79 -7.10
N ILE A 46 -15.13 5.30 -8.33
CA ILE A 46 -14.10 4.68 -9.20
C ILE A 46 -12.95 5.59 -9.63
N GLY A 47 -13.13 6.92 -9.55
CA GLY A 47 -12.17 7.88 -10.11
C GLY A 47 -12.26 8.00 -11.65
N GLU A 48 -11.30 8.69 -12.26
CA GLU A 48 -11.20 8.80 -13.73
C GLU A 48 -9.74 8.68 -14.18
N PHE A 49 -9.54 8.18 -15.41
CA PHE A 49 -8.23 8.17 -16.05
C PHE A 49 -7.71 9.60 -16.27
N GLN A 50 -6.47 9.87 -15.88
CA GLN A 50 -5.88 11.22 -15.94
C GLN A 50 -4.85 11.32 -17.08
N CYS A 51 -5.29 11.08 -18.31
CA CYS A 51 -4.40 10.97 -19.47
C CYS A 51 -4.81 11.79 -20.70
N TYR A 52 -5.58 12.87 -20.47
CA TYR A 52 -6.18 13.68 -21.54
C TYR A 52 -5.37 14.94 -21.89
N ASP A 53 -4.19 15.13 -21.30
CA ASP A 53 -3.30 16.19 -21.74
C ASP A 53 -2.71 15.87 -23.14
N LYS A 54 -2.29 16.91 -23.84
CA LYS A 54 -1.81 16.80 -25.23
C LYS A 54 -0.62 15.86 -25.40
N TYR A 55 0.21 15.66 -24.36
CA TYR A 55 1.40 14.81 -24.45
C TYR A 55 1.02 13.34 -24.29
N MET A 56 0.19 13.01 -23.31
CA MET A 56 -0.31 11.65 -23.13
C MET A 56 -1.18 11.21 -24.32
N LEU A 57 -2.06 12.07 -24.85
CA LEU A 57 -2.86 11.74 -26.03
C LEU A 57 -1.99 11.50 -27.28
N ALA A 58 -0.94 12.30 -27.49
CA ALA A 58 -0.01 12.09 -28.58
C ALA A 58 0.77 10.77 -28.42
N ASN A 59 1.18 10.43 -27.19
CA ASN A 59 1.85 9.18 -26.89
C ASN A 59 0.92 7.97 -27.11
N LEU A 60 -0.32 8.02 -26.63
CA LEU A 60 -1.34 6.99 -26.85
C LEU A 60 -1.56 6.75 -28.35
N GLN A 61 -1.71 7.83 -29.12
CA GLN A 61 -1.90 7.75 -30.56
C GLN A 61 -0.70 7.08 -31.27
N ALA A 62 0.53 7.38 -30.83
CA ALA A 62 1.73 6.77 -31.36
C ALA A 62 1.80 5.26 -31.05
N CYS A 63 1.56 4.87 -29.79
CA CYS A 63 1.54 3.46 -29.37
C CYS A 63 0.46 2.67 -30.12
N ALA A 64 -0.74 3.23 -30.31
CA ALA A 64 -1.83 2.60 -31.03
C ALA A 64 -1.48 2.35 -32.51
N ARG A 65 -0.79 3.30 -33.17
CA ARG A 65 -0.29 3.11 -34.55
C ARG A 65 0.77 2.02 -34.63
N GLN A 66 1.65 1.91 -33.63
CA GLN A 66 2.72 0.91 -33.60
C GLN A 66 2.17 -0.53 -33.55
N VAL A 67 1.04 -0.74 -32.88
CA VAL A 67 0.37 -2.06 -32.82
C VAL A 67 -0.65 -2.26 -33.95
N GLY A 68 -0.72 -1.35 -34.93
CA GLY A 68 -1.63 -1.43 -36.07
C GLY A 68 -3.09 -1.08 -35.77
N GLN A 69 -3.41 -0.65 -34.54
CA GLN A 69 -4.77 -0.37 -34.07
C GLN A 69 -5.00 1.14 -33.92
N VAL A 70 -4.95 1.87 -35.03
CA VAL A 70 -4.98 3.35 -35.03
C VAL A 70 -6.18 3.93 -34.27
N ASP A 71 -7.34 3.26 -34.33
CA ASP A 71 -8.57 3.70 -33.67
C ASP A 71 -8.48 3.67 -32.15
N TRP A 72 -7.65 2.81 -31.56
CA TRP A 72 -7.43 2.74 -30.11
C TRP A 72 -6.70 3.99 -29.57
N GLY A 73 -6.05 4.74 -30.46
CA GLY A 73 -5.27 5.93 -30.15
C GLY A 73 -6.06 7.24 -30.14
N LYS A 74 -7.39 7.20 -30.32
CA LYS A 74 -8.22 8.41 -30.45
C LYS A 74 -8.54 9.10 -29.12
N GLY A 75 -8.37 8.39 -28.00
CA GLY A 75 -8.60 8.89 -26.65
C GLY A 75 -8.68 7.75 -25.63
N GLY A 76 -8.86 8.11 -24.35
CA GLY A 76 -9.17 7.12 -23.31
C GLY A 76 -10.54 6.47 -23.52
N PRO A 77 -10.84 5.39 -22.77
CA PRO A 77 -12.09 4.66 -22.88
C PRO A 77 -13.29 5.57 -22.66
N HIS A 78 -14.21 5.57 -23.63
CA HIS A 78 -15.39 6.43 -23.64
C HIS A 78 -16.49 5.97 -22.69
N ASP A 79 -16.42 4.71 -22.24
CA ASP A 79 -17.39 4.03 -21.40
C ASP A 79 -16.88 3.83 -19.95
N ALA A 80 -15.79 4.50 -19.57
CA ALA A 80 -15.20 4.43 -18.23
C ALA A 80 -15.99 5.14 -17.12
N GLY A 81 -17.02 5.90 -17.50
CA GLY A 81 -17.85 6.62 -16.54
C GLY A 81 -17.15 7.84 -15.94
N HIS A 82 -17.54 8.20 -14.72
CA HIS A 82 -17.09 9.41 -14.03
C HIS A 82 -16.71 9.17 -12.57
N TYR A 83 -15.99 10.12 -11.97
CA TYR A 83 -15.34 10.02 -10.65
C TYR A 83 -16.13 9.30 -9.56
N LYS A 84 -17.42 9.58 -9.41
CA LYS A 84 -18.26 9.10 -8.28
C LYS A 84 -19.07 7.84 -8.57
N GLN A 85 -18.99 7.31 -9.78
CA GLN A 85 -19.76 6.12 -10.15
C GLN A 85 -19.20 4.87 -9.49
N PHE A 86 -20.00 3.82 -9.47
CA PHE A 86 -19.54 2.48 -9.10
C PHE A 86 -19.22 1.69 -10.36
N PRO A 87 -18.37 0.64 -10.29
CA PRO A 87 -17.98 -0.11 -11.47
C PRO A 87 -19.16 -0.70 -12.26
N TYR A 88 -20.24 -1.11 -11.59
CA TYR A 88 -21.43 -1.68 -12.24
C TYR A 88 -22.26 -0.66 -13.04
N ASP A 89 -22.02 0.65 -12.86
CA ASP A 89 -22.69 1.71 -13.60
C ASP A 89 -21.96 2.07 -14.91
N THR A 90 -20.82 1.43 -15.19
CA THR A 90 -19.94 1.79 -16.31
C THR A 90 -19.83 0.67 -17.33
N GLY A 91 -19.70 1.01 -18.61
CA GLY A 91 -19.42 0.01 -19.65
C GLY A 91 -18.02 -0.59 -19.47
N PHE A 92 -17.05 0.24 -19.12
CA PHE A 92 -15.66 -0.16 -19.06
C PHE A 92 -15.34 -1.06 -17.87
N PHE A 93 -15.78 -0.74 -16.65
CA PHE A 93 -15.35 -1.43 -15.42
C PHE A 93 -16.31 -2.48 -14.88
N HIS A 94 -17.50 -2.67 -15.48
CA HIS A 94 -18.38 -3.74 -15.04
C HIS A 94 -17.72 -5.12 -15.23
N LYS A 95 -18.27 -6.15 -14.58
CA LYS A 95 -17.65 -7.49 -14.52
C LYS A 95 -17.21 -8.04 -15.89
N ASP A 96 -18.01 -7.82 -16.93
CA ASP A 96 -17.77 -8.29 -18.30
C ASP A 96 -17.47 -7.10 -19.25
N GLY A 97 -16.91 -6.03 -18.68
CA GLY A 97 -16.67 -4.74 -19.34
C GLY A 97 -15.47 -4.67 -20.24
N SER A 98 -15.37 -3.52 -20.91
CA SER A 98 -14.33 -3.25 -21.90
C SER A 98 -12.91 -3.34 -21.33
N TRP A 99 -12.72 -3.25 -20.00
CA TRP A 99 -11.45 -3.48 -19.31
C TRP A 99 -10.78 -4.82 -19.64
N ASN A 100 -11.58 -5.86 -19.94
CA ASN A 100 -11.11 -7.21 -20.24
C ASN A 100 -11.23 -7.56 -21.74
N THR A 101 -11.12 -6.55 -22.61
CA THR A 101 -11.08 -6.71 -24.07
C THR A 101 -9.67 -6.41 -24.58
N PRO A 102 -9.32 -6.77 -25.84
CA PRO A 102 -8.02 -6.40 -26.40
C PRO A 102 -7.72 -4.89 -26.36
N TYR A 103 -8.74 -4.03 -26.51
CA TYR A 103 -8.58 -2.59 -26.35
C TYR A 103 -8.32 -2.20 -24.88
N GLY A 104 -9.08 -2.77 -23.95
CA GLY A 104 -8.91 -2.50 -22.51
C GLY A 104 -7.54 -2.92 -22.02
N GLU A 105 -7.09 -4.11 -22.39
CA GLU A 105 -5.74 -4.61 -22.09
C GLU A 105 -4.67 -3.65 -22.64
N PHE A 106 -4.74 -3.29 -23.93
CA PHE A 106 -3.83 -2.33 -24.54
C PHE A 106 -3.80 -0.99 -23.79
N PHE A 107 -4.96 -0.41 -23.49
CA PHE A 107 -5.05 0.89 -22.85
C PHE A 107 -4.49 0.84 -21.41
N LEU A 108 -4.82 -0.20 -20.64
CA LEU A 108 -4.37 -0.35 -19.25
C LEU A 108 -2.88 -0.69 -19.17
N GLU A 109 -2.34 -1.49 -20.09
CA GLU A 109 -0.89 -1.71 -20.24
C GLU A 109 -0.16 -0.41 -20.58
N TRP A 110 -0.69 0.36 -21.52
CA TRP A 110 -0.14 1.66 -21.88
C TRP A 110 -0.16 2.63 -20.69
N TYR A 111 -1.30 2.75 -20.00
CA TYR A 111 -1.49 3.73 -18.94
C TYR A 111 -0.61 3.45 -17.72
N SER A 112 -0.63 2.20 -17.24
CA SER A 112 0.24 1.74 -16.14
C SER A 112 1.71 1.69 -16.54
N GLY A 113 2.02 1.31 -17.79
CA GLY A 113 3.37 1.30 -18.34
C GLY A 113 4.01 2.69 -18.38
N ASN A 114 3.23 3.73 -18.66
CA ASN A 114 3.71 5.12 -18.58
C ASN A 114 4.09 5.52 -17.14
N LEU A 115 3.32 5.07 -16.15
CA LEU A 115 3.61 5.32 -14.73
C LEU A 115 4.89 4.59 -14.29
N LEU A 116 5.07 3.33 -14.69
CA LEU A 116 6.30 2.58 -14.43
C LEU A 116 7.52 3.26 -15.05
N GLN A 117 7.42 3.70 -16.31
CA GLN A 117 8.49 4.43 -16.98
C GLN A 117 8.78 5.79 -16.34
N HIS A 118 7.77 6.46 -15.77
CA HIS A 118 7.97 7.67 -14.98
C HIS A 118 8.81 7.38 -13.73
N GLY A 119 8.42 6.36 -12.96
CA GLY A 119 9.17 5.90 -11.78
C GLY A 119 10.62 5.55 -12.12
N GLU A 120 10.83 4.76 -13.18
CA GLU A 120 12.16 4.37 -13.69
C GLU A 120 13.09 5.58 -13.87
N ARG A 121 12.62 6.60 -14.62
CA ARG A 121 13.46 7.75 -14.96
C ARG A 121 13.86 8.56 -13.72
N ILE A 122 12.92 8.76 -12.80
CA ILE A 122 13.16 9.59 -11.62
C ILE A 122 14.00 8.83 -10.59
N LEU A 123 13.70 7.56 -10.33
CA LEU A 123 14.42 6.76 -9.36
C LEU A 123 15.84 6.45 -9.83
N SER A 124 16.06 6.18 -11.12
CA SER A 124 17.43 6.08 -11.66
C SER A 124 18.25 7.36 -11.45
N ALA A 125 17.63 8.54 -11.65
CA ALA A 125 18.30 9.81 -11.39
C ALA A 125 18.58 10.02 -9.89
N ALA A 126 17.63 9.68 -9.01
CA ALA A 126 17.78 9.77 -7.57
C ALA A 126 18.90 8.85 -7.06
N GLU A 127 18.89 7.59 -7.51
CA GLU A 127 19.92 6.59 -7.24
C GLU A 127 21.30 7.15 -7.63
N SER A 128 21.46 7.66 -8.85
CA SER A 128 22.72 8.24 -9.30
C SER A 128 23.20 9.43 -8.46
N ILE A 129 22.27 10.23 -7.92
CA ILE A 129 22.61 11.43 -7.15
C ILE A 129 23.04 11.07 -5.72
N PHE A 130 22.28 10.19 -5.05
CA PHE A 130 22.46 9.87 -3.63
C PHE A 130 23.30 8.62 -3.36
N ARG A 131 23.73 7.90 -4.40
CA ARG A 131 24.66 6.78 -4.27
C ARG A 131 25.91 7.19 -3.49
N GLY A 132 26.25 6.40 -2.48
CA GLY A 132 27.44 6.61 -1.64
C GLY A 132 27.27 7.66 -0.54
N THR A 133 26.09 8.26 -0.39
CA THR A 133 25.82 9.24 0.70
C THR A 133 25.42 8.59 2.02
N GLY A 134 25.18 7.28 2.04
CA GLY A 134 24.68 6.55 3.21
C GLY A 134 23.16 6.64 3.43
N ALA A 135 22.49 7.64 2.85
CA ALA A 135 21.03 7.74 2.89
C ALA A 135 20.35 6.68 1.99
N LYS A 136 19.30 6.04 2.51
CA LYS A 136 18.45 5.10 1.76
C LYS A 136 17.51 5.87 0.84
N LEU A 137 17.09 5.25 -0.26
CA LEU A 137 16.00 5.77 -1.09
C LEU A 137 14.71 5.05 -0.76
N SER A 138 13.60 5.79 -0.74
CA SER A 138 12.26 5.22 -0.70
C SER A 138 11.34 5.89 -1.72
N GLY A 139 10.30 5.15 -2.11
CA GLY A 139 9.22 5.65 -2.95
C GLY A 139 7.89 5.25 -2.34
N LYS A 140 6.85 6.06 -2.55
CA LYS A 140 5.55 5.81 -1.95
C LYS A 140 4.56 5.25 -2.97
N VAL A 141 3.85 4.19 -2.61
CA VAL A 141 2.75 3.61 -3.38
C VAL A 141 1.47 3.73 -2.55
N ALA A 142 0.41 4.27 -3.17
CA ALA A 142 -0.87 4.51 -2.49
C ALA A 142 -1.65 3.20 -2.25
N GLY A 143 -2.23 3.05 -1.07
CA GLY A 143 -3.14 1.96 -0.72
C GLY A 143 -4.57 2.23 -1.19
N ILE A 144 -4.88 1.84 -2.43
CA ILE A 144 -6.22 2.02 -3.02
C ILE A 144 -7.07 0.79 -2.74
N HIS A 145 -7.68 0.79 -1.56
CA HIS A 145 -8.35 -0.40 -1.02
C HIS A 145 -9.81 -0.53 -1.45
N TRP A 146 -10.46 0.53 -1.93
CA TRP A 146 -11.86 0.47 -2.38
C TRP A 146 -11.97 -0.15 -3.76
N HIS A 147 -13.06 -0.87 -3.98
CA HIS A 147 -13.33 -1.70 -5.15
C HIS A 147 -12.31 -2.82 -5.42
N TYR A 148 -11.34 -3.05 -4.52
CA TYR A 148 -10.40 -4.17 -4.59
C TYR A 148 -11.12 -5.52 -4.69
N GLY A 149 -12.27 -5.66 -4.01
CA GLY A 149 -13.05 -6.90 -4.08
C GLY A 149 -13.79 -7.12 -5.41
N SER A 150 -13.77 -6.16 -6.35
CA SER A 150 -14.41 -6.28 -7.68
C SER A 150 -13.53 -7.06 -8.67
N SER A 151 -14.03 -7.42 -9.86
CA SER A 151 -13.20 -8.12 -10.85
C SER A 151 -12.17 -7.20 -11.52
N SER A 152 -12.56 -5.95 -11.76
CA SER A 152 -11.81 -4.97 -12.54
C SER A 152 -10.90 -4.09 -11.69
N HIS A 153 -11.13 -3.98 -10.38
CA HIS A 153 -10.32 -3.13 -9.48
C HIS A 153 -10.24 -1.67 -9.98
N PRO A 154 -11.38 -1.04 -10.31
CA PRO A 154 -11.44 0.20 -11.10
C PRO A 154 -10.64 1.36 -10.50
N ALA A 155 -10.62 1.51 -9.18
CA ALA A 155 -9.90 2.58 -8.51
C ALA A 155 -8.38 2.42 -8.61
N GLU A 156 -7.89 1.18 -8.58
CA GLU A 156 -6.49 0.87 -8.82
C GLU A 156 -6.14 1.17 -10.29
N LEU A 157 -7.00 0.73 -11.23
CA LEU A 157 -6.81 0.98 -12.67
C LEU A 157 -6.75 2.47 -13.01
N THR A 158 -7.69 3.28 -12.50
CA THR A 158 -7.72 4.73 -12.77
C THR A 158 -6.54 5.46 -12.14
N ALA A 159 -6.02 4.97 -11.01
CA ALA A 159 -4.80 5.51 -10.40
C ALA A 159 -3.50 5.07 -11.09
N GLY A 160 -3.58 4.13 -12.05
CA GLY A 160 -2.46 3.65 -12.86
C GLY A 160 -1.86 2.33 -12.39
N TYR A 161 -2.43 1.68 -11.37
CA TYR A 161 -2.05 0.33 -10.98
C TYR A 161 -2.89 -0.65 -11.79
N TYR A 162 -2.28 -1.32 -12.76
CA TYR A 162 -2.99 -2.34 -13.53
C TYR A 162 -3.14 -3.64 -12.74
N ASN A 163 -3.75 -3.54 -11.57
CA ASN A 163 -4.13 -4.68 -10.74
C ASN A 163 -5.54 -5.11 -11.14
N THR A 164 -5.77 -6.42 -11.25
CA THR A 164 -7.12 -6.99 -11.40
C THR A 164 -7.15 -8.29 -10.63
N ARG A 165 -8.32 -8.95 -10.57
CA ARG A 165 -8.44 -10.26 -9.93
C ARG A 165 -7.47 -11.31 -10.48
N MET A 166 -7.03 -11.17 -11.73
CA MET A 166 -6.20 -12.15 -12.44
C MET A 166 -4.79 -11.65 -12.75
N ARG A 167 -4.45 -10.40 -12.39
CA ARG A 167 -3.19 -9.76 -12.75
C ARG A 167 -2.63 -8.98 -11.57
N ASP A 168 -1.39 -9.27 -11.21
CA ASP A 168 -0.67 -8.50 -10.20
C ASP A 168 -0.18 -7.15 -10.75
N GLY A 169 -0.78 -6.06 -10.28
CA GLY A 169 -0.40 -4.69 -10.63
C GLY A 169 0.81 -4.15 -9.85
N TYR A 170 1.13 -4.76 -8.70
CA TYR A 170 2.13 -4.25 -7.76
C TYR A 170 3.50 -4.89 -7.96
N LEU A 171 3.57 -6.15 -8.42
CA LEU A 171 4.85 -6.82 -8.69
C LEU A 171 5.74 -6.05 -9.68
N PRO A 172 5.25 -5.51 -10.81
CA PRO A 172 6.09 -4.69 -11.69
C PRO A 172 6.65 -3.42 -11.02
N ILE A 173 5.87 -2.82 -10.11
CA ILE A 173 6.31 -1.64 -9.35
C ILE A 173 7.41 -2.05 -8.37
N ALA A 174 7.22 -3.13 -7.62
CA ALA A 174 8.21 -3.67 -6.70
C ALA A 174 9.52 -4.04 -7.44
N CYS A 175 9.43 -4.73 -8.58
CA CYS A 175 10.61 -5.03 -9.40
C CYS A 175 11.34 -3.77 -9.88
N MET A 176 10.61 -2.70 -10.21
CA MET A 176 11.22 -1.42 -10.58
C MET A 176 11.94 -0.77 -9.39
N PHE A 177 11.34 -0.80 -8.20
CA PHE A 177 11.96 -0.29 -6.98
C PHE A 177 13.23 -1.07 -6.61
N GLY A 178 13.17 -2.40 -6.69
CA GLY A 178 14.31 -3.28 -6.39
C GLY A 178 15.51 -3.04 -7.30
N ARG A 179 15.28 -2.78 -8.59
CA ARG A 179 16.36 -2.45 -9.54
C ARG A 179 17.16 -1.20 -9.15
N HIS A 180 16.55 -0.28 -8.40
CA HIS A 180 17.17 0.98 -7.96
C HIS A 180 17.52 1.00 -6.47
N GLY A 181 17.38 -0.12 -5.75
CA GLY A 181 17.63 -0.19 -4.31
C GLY A 181 16.70 0.72 -3.50
N VAL A 182 15.46 0.91 -3.97
CA VAL A 182 14.46 1.78 -3.36
C VAL A 182 13.57 0.96 -2.43
N THR A 183 13.39 1.43 -1.19
CA THR A 183 12.42 0.88 -0.24
C THR A 183 11.01 1.24 -0.68
N LEU A 184 10.10 0.26 -0.72
CA LEU A 184 8.70 0.48 -1.03
C LEU A 184 8.00 0.94 0.26
N ASN A 185 7.49 2.16 0.28
CA ASN A 185 6.66 2.66 1.37
C ASN A 185 5.18 2.58 0.98
N PHE A 186 4.37 1.93 1.81
CA PHE A 186 2.97 1.63 1.53
C PHE A 186 2.05 2.08 2.67
N THR A 187 0.82 2.47 2.34
CA THR A 187 -0.16 2.97 3.32
C THR A 187 -1.15 1.88 3.77
N CYS A 188 -2.12 2.24 4.63
CA CYS A 188 -3.24 1.38 5.07
C CYS A 188 -2.88 0.27 6.05
N PHE A 189 -1.72 0.37 6.74
CA PHE A 189 -1.31 -0.62 7.73
C PHE A 189 -2.24 -0.71 8.95
N GLU A 190 -3.00 0.33 9.24
CA GLU A 190 -3.92 0.43 10.38
C GLU A 190 -5.34 -0.07 10.07
N MET A 191 -5.65 -0.26 8.78
CA MET A 191 -7.01 -0.53 8.33
C MET A 191 -7.38 -2.02 8.48
N ARG A 192 -8.66 -2.27 8.77
CA ARG A 192 -9.29 -3.60 8.78
C ARG A 192 -10.43 -3.66 7.78
N ASP A 193 -10.63 -4.81 7.14
CA ASP A 193 -11.70 -5.00 6.14
C ASP A 193 -13.09 -4.77 6.78
N GLU A 194 -13.26 -5.17 8.04
CA GLU A 194 -14.52 -5.02 8.81
C GLU A 194 -14.89 -3.57 9.14
N GLU A 195 -13.92 -2.66 9.18
CA GLU A 195 -14.16 -1.24 9.45
C GLU A 195 -14.62 -0.47 8.20
N GLN A 196 -14.58 -1.11 7.03
CA GLN A 196 -14.80 -0.42 5.76
C GLN A 196 -16.29 -0.28 5.44
N CYS A 197 -16.70 0.96 5.20
CA CYS A 197 -18.08 1.33 4.88
C CYS A 197 -18.08 2.33 3.72
N PRO A 198 -19.00 2.24 2.74
CA PRO A 198 -20.10 1.27 2.64
C PRO A 198 -19.66 -0.11 2.15
N PHE A 199 -20.41 -1.17 2.48
CA PHE A 199 -20.14 -2.53 1.99
C PHE A 199 -20.11 -2.62 0.45
N SER A 200 -20.90 -1.78 -0.22
CA SER A 200 -20.90 -1.65 -1.68
C SER A 200 -19.55 -1.19 -2.26
N ALA A 201 -18.69 -0.56 -1.45
CA ALA A 201 -17.33 -0.21 -1.84
C ALA A 201 -16.46 -1.45 -2.10
N ARG A 202 -16.80 -2.61 -1.50
CA ARG A 202 -16.01 -3.85 -1.61
C ARG A 202 -14.53 -3.62 -1.26
N CYS A 203 -14.29 -2.87 -0.19
CA CYS A 203 -12.95 -2.59 0.27
C CYS A 203 -12.25 -3.85 0.77
N SER A 204 -10.95 -3.95 0.55
CA SER A 204 -10.12 -4.95 1.24
C SER A 204 -8.69 -4.42 1.47
N PRO A 205 -8.48 -3.48 2.41
CA PRO A 205 -7.14 -3.04 2.78
C PRO A 205 -6.24 -4.19 3.26
N GLU A 206 -6.78 -5.19 3.96
CA GLU A 206 -5.98 -6.34 4.42
C GLU A 206 -5.60 -7.27 3.26
N GLY A 207 -6.50 -7.45 2.29
CA GLY A 207 -6.22 -8.18 1.06
C GLY A 207 -5.15 -7.49 0.21
N LEU A 208 -5.28 -6.18 0.06
CA LEU A 208 -4.33 -5.34 -0.66
C LEU A 208 -2.93 -5.37 -0.01
N LEU A 209 -2.85 -5.20 1.30
CA LEU A 209 -1.57 -5.22 2.01
C LEU A 209 -0.87 -6.57 1.87
N ARG A 210 -1.62 -7.68 1.95
CA ARG A 210 -1.07 -9.02 1.69
C ARG A 210 -0.48 -9.14 0.28
N GLN A 211 -1.18 -8.62 -0.74
CA GLN A 211 -0.69 -8.66 -2.13
C GLN A 211 0.61 -7.85 -2.28
N VAL A 212 0.65 -6.61 -1.77
CA VAL A 212 1.84 -5.75 -1.85
C VAL A 212 3.02 -6.35 -1.10
N THR A 213 2.77 -7.00 0.04
CA THR A 213 3.79 -7.73 0.81
C THR A 213 4.41 -8.84 -0.02
N LEU A 214 3.58 -9.67 -0.67
CA LEU A 214 4.06 -10.74 -1.56
C LEU A 214 4.83 -10.19 -2.76
N ALA A 215 4.36 -9.09 -3.37
CA ALA A 215 5.04 -8.42 -4.48
C ALA A 215 6.43 -7.89 -4.07
N ALA A 216 6.53 -7.22 -2.91
CA ALA A 216 7.78 -6.73 -2.36
C ALA A 216 8.75 -7.87 -2.06
N ARG A 217 8.27 -8.97 -1.47
CA ARG A 217 9.05 -10.17 -1.19
C ARG A 217 9.59 -10.81 -2.46
N ASN A 218 8.74 -11.02 -3.46
CA ASN A 218 9.13 -11.61 -4.74
C ASN A 218 10.15 -10.76 -5.50
N ALA A 219 10.13 -9.44 -5.29
CA ALA A 219 11.10 -8.51 -5.87
C ALA A 219 12.33 -8.25 -4.98
N ASN A 220 12.41 -8.87 -3.79
CA ASN A 220 13.44 -8.63 -2.78
C ASN A 220 13.60 -7.13 -2.41
N VAL A 221 12.46 -6.47 -2.15
CA VAL A 221 12.39 -5.04 -1.82
C VAL A 221 11.98 -4.87 -0.36
N PRO A 222 12.71 -4.05 0.43
CA PRO A 222 12.27 -3.68 1.78
C PRO A 222 10.93 -2.96 1.74
N LEU A 223 10.02 -3.35 2.64
CA LEU A 223 8.71 -2.74 2.80
C LEU A 223 8.71 -1.86 4.06
N ALA A 224 8.31 -0.61 3.89
CA ALA A 224 8.02 0.36 4.95
C ALA A 224 6.52 0.66 4.95
N GLY A 225 6.00 1.11 6.10
CA GLY A 225 4.57 1.33 6.28
C GLY A 225 4.20 2.71 6.80
N GLU A 226 3.00 3.13 6.44
CA GLU A 226 2.30 4.29 6.97
C GLU A 226 0.84 3.95 7.28
N ASN A 227 0.25 4.61 8.28
CA ASN A 227 -1.20 4.63 8.41
C ASN A 227 -1.79 5.63 7.40
N ALA A 228 -2.92 5.27 6.80
CA ALA A 228 -3.60 6.13 5.83
C ALA A 228 -4.46 7.22 6.50
N LEU A 229 -5.12 6.88 7.61
CA LEU A 229 -5.96 7.78 8.40
C LEU A 229 -5.35 8.03 9.77
N MET A 230 -5.54 9.25 10.29
CA MET A 230 -5.10 9.64 11.63
C MET A 230 -5.95 8.92 12.69
N ARG A 231 -5.43 7.82 13.22
CA ARG A 231 -6.08 6.94 14.22
C ARG A 231 -5.19 6.85 15.45
N PHE A 232 -5.79 6.93 16.64
CA PHE A 232 -5.09 6.87 17.94
C PHE A 232 -5.62 5.76 18.85
N ASP A 233 -6.62 5.01 18.38
CA ASP A 233 -7.21 3.90 19.11
C ASP A 233 -6.32 2.67 19.08
N GLU A 234 -6.42 1.87 20.14
CA GLU A 234 -5.66 0.64 20.33
C GLU A 234 -5.88 -0.37 19.19
N GLY A 235 -7.09 -0.42 18.61
CA GLY A 235 -7.42 -1.30 17.49
C GLY A 235 -6.56 -1.03 16.26
N ALA A 236 -6.43 0.25 15.88
CA ALA A 236 -5.57 0.69 14.78
C ALA A 236 -4.08 0.38 15.06
N HIS A 237 -3.59 0.70 16.26
CA HIS A 237 -2.20 0.43 16.66
C HIS A 237 -1.88 -1.07 16.64
N ASN A 238 -2.75 -1.91 17.23
CA ASN A 238 -2.58 -3.36 17.24
C ASN A 238 -2.58 -3.95 15.82
N GLN A 239 -3.41 -3.42 14.93
CA GLN A 239 -3.42 -3.82 13.52
C GLN A 239 -2.10 -3.45 12.82
N VAL A 240 -1.52 -2.26 13.08
CA VAL A 240 -0.20 -1.89 12.57
C VAL A 240 0.88 -2.84 13.10
N VAL A 241 0.90 -3.15 14.41
CA VAL A 241 1.89 -4.06 15.02
C VAL A 241 1.75 -5.49 14.47
N LYS A 242 0.53 -5.96 14.22
CA LYS A 242 0.30 -7.23 13.55
C LYS A 242 0.87 -7.20 12.12
N ASN A 243 0.54 -6.14 11.38
CA ASN A 243 0.93 -6.01 9.98
C ASN A 243 2.42 -5.71 9.80
N SER A 244 3.12 -5.15 10.79
CA SER A 244 4.57 -4.91 10.75
C SER A 244 5.39 -6.20 10.68
N ARG A 245 4.80 -7.31 11.13
CA ARG A 245 5.39 -8.65 11.02
C ARG A 245 5.33 -9.18 9.59
N LEU A 246 4.45 -8.61 8.74
CA LEU A 246 4.30 -8.90 7.31
C LEU A 246 4.21 -10.42 7.02
N THR A 247 3.55 -11.15 7.93
CA THR A 247 3.37 -12.61 7.83
C THR A 247 2.32 -12.96 6.78
N CYS A 248 2.68 -13.77 5.80
CA CYS A 248 1.72 -14.38 4.87
C CYS A 248 1.59 -15.88 5.17
N LEU A 249 0.38 -16.32 5.52
CA LEU A 249 0.05 -17.70 5.94
C LEU A 249 0.16 -18.76 4.80
N GLN A 250 0.65 -18.40 3.62
CA GLN A 250 0.67 -19.30 2.47
C GLN A 250 1.92 -20.19 2.37
N ASP A 251 2.98 -19.91 3.14
CA ASP A 251 4.19 -20.71 3.10
C ASP A 251 4.40 -21.46 4.42
N ASN A 252 4.40 -22.79 4.35
CA ASN A 252 4.92 -23.71 5.37
C ASN A 252 6.45 -23.57 5.57
N LEU A 253 7.02 -22.39 5.29
CA LEU A 253 8.42 -22.09 5.48
C LEU A 253 8.52 -21.16 6.69
N ALA A 254 8.85 -21.77 7.81
CA ALA A 254 9.33 -21.13 9.04
C ALA A 254 10.70 -20.45 8.83
N ASP A 255 10.95 -19.88 7.66
CA ASP A 255 12.22 -19.28 7.30
C ASP A 255 12.08 -17.76 7.33
N ILE A 256 12.38 -17.25 8.52
CA ILE A 256 13.03 -15.95 8.82
C ILE A 256 12.53 -14.80 7.94
N TYR A 257 11.56 -14.07 8.49
CA TYR A 257 11.07 -12.83 7.90
C TYR A 257 11.87 -11.64 8.46
N GLU A 258 12.38 -10.75 7.60
CA GLU A 258 12.84 -9.43 8.03
C GLU A 258 11.61 -8.53 8.22
N PRO A 259 11.23 -8.17 9.46
CA PRO A 259 10.05 -7.34 9.74
C PRO A 259 10.08 -6.03 8.94
N MET A 260 8.91 -5.42 8.77
CA MET A 260 8.78 -4.10 8.14
C MET A 260 9.90 -3.17 8.58
N CYS A 261 10.65 -2.63 7.62
CA CYS A 261 11.93 -1.98 7.91
C CYS A 261 11.76 -0.65 8.67
N SER A 262 10.66 0.05 8.44
CA SER A 262 10.29 1.27 9.16
C SER A 262 8.77 1.49 9.12
N PHE A 263 8.27 2.23 10.11
CA PHE A 263 6.91 2.73 10.13
C PHE A 263 6.92 4.24 10.33
N THR A 264 6.17 4.98 9.52
CA THR A 264 5.99 6.43 9.67
C THR A 264 4.55 6.72 10.06
N PHE A 265 4.35 7.23 11.28
CA PHE A 265 3.02 7.55 11.79
C PHE A 265 2.51 8.91 11.26
N LEU A 266 1.34 8.88 10.63
CA LEU A 266 0.61 10.05 10.14
C LEU A 266 -0.47 10.45 11.16
N ARG A 267 -0.36 11.56 11.89
CA ARG A 267 0.72 12.56 11.90
C ARG A 267 0.83 13.11 13.32
N MET A 268 2.01 13.63 13.66
CA MET A 268 2.16 14.50 14.83
C MET A 268 1.16 15.66 14.79
N SER A 269 0.35 15.77 15.84
CA SER A 269 -0.67 16.81 16.02
C SER A 269 -0.92 17.04 17.51
N GLU A 270 -1.65 18.09 17.88
CA GLU A 270 -2.06 18.30 19.28
C GLU A 270 -2.86 17.13 19.84
N GLN A 271 -3.65 16.46 19.01
CA GLN A 271 -4.45 15.30 19.41
C GLN A 271 -3.58 14.11 19.84
N LEU A 272 -2.42 13.91 19.19
CA LEU A 272 -1.47 12.85 19.57
C LEU A 272 -0.97 13.02 21.02
N PHE A 273 -0.81 14.26 21.48
CA PHE A 273 -0.28 14.58 22.81
C PHE A 273 -1.36 14.72 23.89
N GLN A 274 -2.63 14.45 23.57
CA GLN A 274 -3.66 14.28 24.59
C GLN A 274 -3.34 13.04 25.43
N SER A 275 -3.60 13.09 26.74
CA SER A 275 -3.16 12.09 27.72
C SER A 275 -3.41 10.64 27.28
N ASP A 276 -4.65 10.32 26.86
CA ASP A 276 -5.05 8.96 26.49
C ASP A 276 -4.37 8.52 25.18
N ASN A 277 -4.36 9.38 24.16
CA ASN A 277 -3.72 9.09 22.88
C ASN A 277 -2.21 8.91 23.01
N TRP A 278 -1.57 9.75 23.84
CA TRP A 278 -0.13 9.65 24.10
C TRP A 278 0.20 8.35 24.83
N HIS A 279 -0.63 7.94 25.79
CA HIS A 279 -0.47 6.66 26.48
C HIS A 279 -0.52 5.48 25.48
N HIS A 280 -1.54 5.43 24.63
CA HIS A 280 -1.65 4.40 23.57
C HIS A 280 -0.49 4.46 22.58
N PHE A 281 -0.02 5.65 22.22
CA PHE A 281 1.08 5.82 21.27
C PHE A 281 2.42 5.35 21.84
N VAL A 282 2.70 5.64 23.12
CA VAL A 282 3.91 5.15 23.79
C VAL A 282 3.93 3.62 23.83
N GLN A 283 2.79 3.00 24.18
CA GLN A 283 2.66 1.54 24.17
C GLN A 283 2.83 0.97 22.75
N PHE A 284 2.23 1.60 21.74
CA PHE A 284 2.41 1.24 20.34
C PHE A 284 3.89 1.28 19.91
N VAL A 285 4.62 2.33 20.27
CA VAL A 285 6.06 2.45 19.94
C VAL A 285 6.88 1.34 20.63
N GLN A 286 6.56 1.00 21.89
CA GLN A 286 7.20 -0.10 22.60
C GLN A 286 6.97 -1.44 21.89
N GLN A 287 5.72 -1.74 21.52
CA GLN A 287 5.37 -2.96 20.79
C GLN A 287 6.03 -3.03 19.40
N MET A 288 6.14 -1.91 18.69
CA MET A 288 6.85 -1.84 17.40
C MET A 288 8.38 -2.03 17.55
N ALA A 289 8.95 -1.74 18.72
CA ALA A 289 10.34 -2.04 19.02
C ALA A 289 10.52 -3.52 19.38
N GLU A 290 9.66 -4.06 20.23
CA GLU A 290 9.67 -5.47 20.66
C GLU A 290 9.38 -6.43 19.50
N GLY A 291 8.44 -6.09 18.62
CA GLY A 291 8.10 -6.87 17.42
C GLY A 291 9.24 -6.96 16.41
N ARG A 292 10.27 -6.11 16.50
CA ARG A 292 11.53 -6.23 15.74
C ARG A 292 12.55 -7.16 16.40
N SER A 293 12.41 -7.43 17.70
CA SER A 293 13.24 -8.37 18.46
C SER A 293 12.60 -9.73 18.71
N PHE A 294 11.33 -9.91 18.34
CA PHE A 294 10.54 -11.09 18.66
C PHE A 294 11.01 -12.33 17.89
N HIS A 295 11.36 -13.38 18.61
CA HIS A 295 11.72 -14.67 18.01
C HIS A 295 10.52 -15.64 18.06
N PRO A 296 10.26 -16.44 17.01
CA PRO A 296 9.08 -17.32 16.92
C PRO A 296 8.88 -18.31 18.09
N TRP A 297 9.92 -18.60 18.88
CA TRP A 297 9.84 -19.49 20.05
C TRP A 297 9.13 -18.86 21.27
N GLU A 298 8.96 -17.53 21.30
CA GLU A 298 8.30 -16.83 22.41
C GLU A 298 6.77 -16.95 22.36
N GLU A 299 6.19 -17.12 21.17
CA GLU A 299 4.74 -17.39 20.99
C GLU A 299 4.33 -18.75 21.59
N THR A 300 5.19 -19.75 21.50
CA THR A 300 4.93 -21.07 22.08
C THR A 300 4.94 -21.00 23.60
N ASN A 301 5.86 -20.24 24.19
CA ASN A 301 5.93 -20.06 25.64
C ASN A 301 4.76 -19.26 26.19
N TYR A 302 4.35 -18.17 25.51
CA TYR A 302 3.18 -17.39 25.94
C TYR A 302 1.87 -18.19 25.85
N ALA A 303 1.72 -18.99 24.78
CA ALA A 303 0.56 -19.88 24.64
C ALA A 303 0.56 -20.98 25.71
N ILE A 304 1.72 -21.58 26.02
CA ILE A 304 1.85 -22.59 27.06
C ILE A 304 1.61 -21.98 28.45
N GLU A 305 2.16 -20.82 28.77
CA GLU A 305 1.97 -20.15 30.06
C GLU A 305 0.50 -19.75 30.27
N SER A 306 -0.15 -19.19 29.24
CA SER A 306 -1.59 -18.90 29.24
C SER A 306 -2.44 -20.14 29.51
N GLN A 307 -2.12 -21.26 28.85
CA GLN A 307 -2.86 -22.51 28.99
C GLN A 307 -2.63 -23.16 30.37
N VAL A 308 -1.41 -23.10 30.90
CA VAL A 308 -1.07 -23.58 32.24
C VAL A 308 -1.80 -22.76 33.30
N HIS A 309 -1.87 -21.42 33.14
CA HIS A 309 -2.55 -20.55 34.09
C HIS A 309 -4.07 -20.74 34.09
N ALA A 310 -4.68 -20.88 32.92
CA ALA A 310 -6.09 -21.22 32.79
C ALA A 310 -6.42 -22.59 33.41
N THR A 311 -5.52 -23.57 33.25
CA THR A 311 -5.70 -24.92 33.83
C THR A 311 -5.59 -24.89 35.36
N GLN A 312 -4.67 -24.10 35.93
CA GLN A 312 -4.54 -23.91 37.38
C GLN A 312 -5.78 -23.25 38.00
N LEU A 313 -6.37 -22.25 37.34
CA LEU A 313 -7.60 -21.60 37.79
C LEU A 313 -8.78 -22.59 37.85
N LEU A 314 -8.94 -23.41 36.81
CA LEU A 314 -9.99 -24.44 36.75
C LEU A 314 -9.82 -25.53 37.83
N ILE A 315 -8.58 -25.91 38.14
CA ILE A 315 -8.29 -26.86 39.22
C ILE A 315 -8.67 -26.27 40.58
N HIS A 316 -8.30 -25.02 40.85
CA HIS A 316 -8.66 -24.34 42.11
C HIS A 316 -10.18 -24.15 42.27
N GLU A 317 -10.90 -23.84 41.20
CA GLU A 317 -12.37 -23.77 41.23
C GLU A 317 -13.02 -25.13 41.51
N ALA A 318 -12.48 -26.21 40.93
CA ALA A 318 -12.97 -27.57 41.17
C ALA A 318 -12.69 -28.05 42.61
N GLU A 319 -11.51 -27.73 43.16
CA GLU A 319 -11.17 -28.04 44.56
C GLU A 319 -12.07 -27.29 45.55
N ALA A 320 -12.36 -26.01 45.29
CA ALA A 320 -13.29 -25.22 46.10
C ALA A 320 -14.71 -25.78 46.06
N ALA A 321 -15.19 -26.26 44.90
CA ALA A 321 -16.51 -26.86 44.75
C ALA A 321 -16.65 -28.23 45.46
N MET A 322 -15.54 -28.97 45.65
CA MET A 322 -15.54 -30.25 46.37
C MET A 322 -15.51 -30.11 47.90
N MET A 323 -15.09 -28.95 48.43
CA MET A 323 -15.04 -28.67 49.88
C MET A 323 -16.42 -28.31 50.49
N PHE A 324 -17.47 -28.16 49.68
CA PHE A 324 -18.84 -27.82 50.10
C PHE A 324 -19.83 -28.99 49.98
N LYS A 325 -19.38 -30.25 50.09
CA LYS A 325 -20.25 -31.43 50.20
C LYS A 325 -20.18 -32.09 51.56
#